data_AF-A0A6G4TVG5-F1
#
_entry.id   AF-A0A6G4TVG5-F1
#
_cell.length_a   1.000
_cell.length_b   1.000
_cell.length_c   1.000
_cell.angle_alpha   90.00
_cell.angle_beta   90.00
_cell.angle_gamma   90.00
#
_symmetry.space_group_name_H-M   'P 1'
#
loop_
_entity.id
_entity.type
_entity.pdbx_description
1 polymer ?
#
loop_
_entity_poly.entity_id
_entity_poly.type
_entity_poly.pdbx_seq_one_letter_code
_entity_poly.pdbx_strand_id
1 'polypeptide(L)'
;MTDLDTTSAVPIAAPTEGWLPQLRELAAAYTARVEKEREEEEREQLRSQRAQESADRQCAAARAAEYVEYCFPETLARVLPAEDWVGYPQLHVDVHGKRADKCAVAYLGDGLFLRYISRSRHADGYFDGYVDVMELIQPCACGNYIEHLDITDDDALSLVLADGAHSAQCVNACTPTYDPANPRPW
;
A
#
# COMPACT_ATOMS: atom_id res chain seq x y z
N MET A 1 -87.10 30.19 37.29
CA MET A 1 -86.77 28.77 37.08
C MET A 1 -85.94 28.70 35.83
N THR A 2 -84.63 28.81 35.98
CA THR A 2 -83.66 28.72 34.89
C THR A 2 -82.61 27.74 35.36
N ASP A 3 -82.45 26.69 34.58
CA ASP A 3 -81.68 25.49 34.86
C ASP A 3 -80.20 25.80 35.06
N LEU A 4 -79.62 25.18 36.09
CA LEU A 4 -78.19 25.18 36.37
C LEU A 4 -77.53 24.16 35.43
N ASP A 5 -76.85 24.66 34.40
CA ASP A 5 -75.98 23.88 33.55
C ASP A 5 -74.91 23.20 34.39
N THR A 6 -75.01 21.86 34.45
CA THR A 6 -74.03 20.98 35.07
C THR A 6 -72.87 20.84 34.10
N THR A 7 -71.83 21.66 34.29
CA THR A 7 -70.56 21.52 33.58
C THR A 7 -69.89 20.23 34.00
N SER A 8 -70.10 19.17 33.21
CA SER A 8 -69.42 17.89 33.32
C SER A 8 -67.93 18.06 33.03
N ALA A 9 -67.11 18.14 34.08
CA ALA A 9 -65.65 18.10 33.97
C ALA A 9 -65.21 16.71 33.52
N VAL A 10 -64.78 16.59 32.27
CA VAL A 10 -64.10 15.39 31.77
C VAL A 10 -62.73 15.29 32.45
N PRO A 11 -62.41 14.21 33.17
CA PRO A 11 -61.11 14.04 33.77
C PRO A 11 -60.09 13.82 32.64
N ILE A 12 -59.24 14.81 32.41
CA ILE A 12 -58.03 14.65 31.60
C ILE A 12 -57.10 13.78 32.42
N ALA A 13 -57.12 12.47 32.15
CA ALA A 13 -56.16 11.54 32.71
C ALA A 13 -54.77 11.96 32.24
N ALA A 14 -53.96 12.52 33.15
CA ALA A 14 -52.57 12.80 32.87
C ALA A 14 -51.87 11.47 32.53
N PRO A 15 -51.07 11.40 31.45
CA PRO A 15 -50.29 10.21 31.15
C PRO A 15 -49.32 9.97 32.32
N THR A 16 -49.60 8.92 33.09
CA THR A 16 -48.85 8.53 34.29
C THR A 16 -47.54 7.81 33.96
N GLU A 17 -47.29 7.51 32.69
CA GLU A 17 -46.03 6.96 32.21
C GLU A 17 -45.17 8.11 31.65
N GLY A 18 -44.15 8.53 32.42
CA GLY A 18 -43.24 9.58 31.97
C GLY A 18 -42.52 9.22 30.67
N TRP A 19 -42.06 10.23 29.92
CA TRP A 19 -41.43 10.11 28.58
C TRP A 19 -40.14 9.27 28.49
N LEU A 20 -39.59 8.81 29.62
CA LEU A 20 -38.30 8.14 29.69
C LEU A 20 -38.19 6.83 28.88
N PRO A 21 -39.19 5.91 28.86
CA PRO A 21 -39.12 4.70 28.06
C PRO A 21 -39.05 5.00 26.56
N GLN A 22 -39.85 5.96 26.09
CA GLN A 22 -39.87 6.39 24.69
C GLN A 22 -38.54 7.03 24.28
N LEU A 23 -37.96 7.87 25.15
CA LEU A 23 -36.64 8.45 24.91
C LEU A 23 -35.53 7.38 24.87
N ARG A 24 -35.61 6.33 25.69
CA ARG A 24 -34.64 5.22 25.66
C ARG A 24 -34.72 4.44 24.36
N GLU A 25 -35.92 4.16 23.88
CA GLU A 25 -36.13 3.47 22.60
C GLU A 25 -35.59 4.30 21.42
N LEU A 26 -35.89 5.60 21.39
CA LEU A 26 -35.37 6.51 20.37
C LEU A 26 -33.84 6.63 20.42
N ALA A 27 -33.25 6.69 21.62
CA ALA A 27 -31.80 6.73 21.79
C ALA A 27 -31.14 5.43 21.30
N ALA A 28 -31.72 4.26 21.63
CA ALA A 28 -31.23 2.98 21.15
C ALA A 28 -31.32 2.85 19.63
N ALA A 29 -32.44 3.27 19.03
CA ALA A 29 -32.60 3.29 17.57
C ALA A 29 -31.60 4.23 16.88
N TYR A 30 -31.33 5.40 17.49
CA TYR A 30 -30.32 6.33 16.99
C TYR A 30 -28.91 5.72 17.05
N THR A 31 -28.51 5.15 18.18
CA THR A 31 -27.20 4.50 18.33
C THR A 31 -27.02 3.36 17.33
N ALA A 32 -28.04 2.50 17.16
CA ALA A 32 -27.99 1.40 16.20
C ALA A 32 -27.83 1.90 14.75
N ARG A 33 -28.45 3.03 14.39
CA ARG A 33 -28.28 3.65 13.07
C ARG A 33 -26.86 4.18 12.88
N VAL A 34 -26.31 4.87 13.87
CA VAL A 34 -24.94 5.42 13.82
C VAL A 34 -23.90 4.30 13.73
N GLU A 35 -24.05 3.22 14.50
CA GLU A 35 -23.16 2.07 14.43
C GLU A 35 -23.21 1.40 13.05
N LYS A 36 -24.41 1.22 12.50
CA LYS A 36 -24.58 0.68 11.15
C LYS A 36 -23.94 1.55 10.08
N GLU A 37 -24.15 2.88 10.13
CA GLU A 37 -23.53 3.83 9.19
C GLU A 37 -22.00 3.74 9.27
N ARG A 38 -21.43 3.71 10.48
CA ARG A 38 -20.00 3.54 10.69
C ARG A 38 -19.46 2.23 10.13
N GLU A 39 -20.16 1.11 10.34
CA GLU A 39 -19.75 -0.19 9.78
C GLU A 39 -19.79 -0.20 8.24
N GLU A 40 -20.75 0.50 7.64
CA GLU A 40 -20.86 0.66 6.18
C GLU A 40 -19.70 1.51 5.64
N GLU A 41 -19.38 2.62 6.30
CA GLU A 41 -18.24 3.49 5.98
C GLU A 41 -16.90 2.74 6.10
N GLU A 42 -16.67 2.02 7.20
CA GLU A 42 -15.45 1.22 7.40
C GLU A 42 -15.30 0.14 6.31
N ARG A 43 -16.41 -0.48 5.89
CA ARG A 43 -16.42 -1.47 4.81
C ARG A 43 -16.13 -0.85 3.45
N GLU A 44 -16.67 0.32 3.17
CA GLU A 44 -16.40 1.06 1.94
C GLU A 44 -14.95 1.53 1.88
N GLN A 45 -14.42 2.05 2.99
CA GLN A 45 -13.00 2.42 3.12
C GLN A 45 -12.08 1.23 2.84
N LEU A 46 -12.35 0.07 3.43
CA LEU A 46 -11.56 -1.14 3.19
C LEU A 46 -11.63 -1.61 1.73
N ARG A 47 -12.81 -1.51 1.08
CA ARG A 47 -12.95 -1.83 -0.35
C ARG A 47 -12.15 -0.86 -1.22
N SER A 48 -12.25 0.43 -0.94
CA SER A 48 -11.52 1.49 -1.64
C SER A 48 -10.01 1.29 -1.49
N GLN A 49 -9.53 1.01 -0.29
CA GLN A 49 -8.12 0.74 -0.02
C GLN A 49 -7.60 -0.46 -0.83
N ARG A 50 -8.33 -1.58 -0.83
CA ARG A 50 -7.94 -2.78 -1.61
C ARG A 50 -7.92 -2.52 -3.11
N ALA A 51 -8.87 -1.74 -3.61
CA ALA A 51 -8.91 -1.35 -5.01
C ALA A 51 -7.69 -0.48 -5.37
N GLN A 52 -7.35 0.48 -4.51
CA GLN A 52 -6.17 1.33 -4.69
C GLN A 52 -4.88 0.51 -4.67
N GLU A 53 -4.71 -0.39 -3.70
CA GLU A 53 -3.53 -1.27 -3.63
C GLU A 53 -3.41 -2.14 -4.88
N SER A 54 -4.52 -2.69 -5.38
CA SER A 54 -4.50 -3.47 -6.63
C SER A 54 -4.10 -2.61 -7.83
N ALA A 55 -4.61 -1.39 -7.92
CA ALA A 55 -4.25 -0.45 -8.97
C ALA A 55 -2.76 -0.05 -8.89
N ASP A 56 -2.23 0.19 -7.70
CA ASP A 56 -0.82 0.52 -7.51
C ASP A 56 0.10 -0.61 -7.93
N ARG A 57 -0.23 -1.87 -7.58
CA ARG A 57 0.53 -3.05 -8.01
C ARG A 57 0.56 -3.17 -9.53
N GLN A 58 -0.59 -3.07 -10.18
CA GLN A 58 -0.69 -3.17 -11.65
C GLN A 58 0.07 -2.02 -12.32
N CYS A 59 -0.06 -0.80 -11.80
CA CYS A 59 0.65 0.37 -12.31
C CYS A 59 2.17 0.23 -12.16
N ALA A 60 2.65 -0.24 -11.02
CA ALA A 60 4.08 -0.43 -10.80
C ALA A 60 4.67 -1.50 -11.73
N ALA A 61 4.00 -2.64 -11.88
CA ALA A 61 4.43 -3.70 -12.79
C ALA A 61 4.45 -3.24 -14.26
N ALA A 62 3.38 -2.58 -14.71
CA ALA A 62 3.29 -2.05 -16.08
C ALA A 62 4.38 -1.02 -16.37
N ARG A 63 4.63 -0.09 -15.44
CA ARG A 63 5.70 0.91 -15.61
C ARG A 63 7.09 0.28 -15.59
N ALA A 64 7.31 -0.77 -14.80
CA ALA A 64 8.59 -1.47 -14.79
C ALA A 64 8.88 -2.14 -16.14
N ALA A 65 7.87 -2.79 -16.73
CA ALA A 65 7.98 -3.38 -18.07
C ALA A 65 8.26 -2.32 -19.14
N GLU A 66 7.51 -1.21 -19.14
CA GLU A 66 7.74 -0.08 -20.06
C GLU A 66 9.15 0.52 -19.90
N TYR A 67 9.61 0.70 -18.66
CA TYR A 67 10.94 1.19 -18.37
C TYR A 67 12.03 0.25 -18.89
N VAL A 68 11.83 -1.07 -18.77
CA VAL A 68 12.74 -2.07 -19.35
C VAL A 68 12.79 -1.97 -20.87
N GLU A 69 11.64 -1.86 -21.54
CA GLU A 69 11.59 -1.71 -23.00
C GLU A 69 12.31 -0.44 -23.48
N TYR A 70 12.24 0.63 -22.70
CA TYR A 70 12.86 1.92 -23.03
C TYR A 70 14.36 1.98 -22.72
N CYS A 71 14.77 1.58 -21.52
CA CYS A 71 16.15 1.71 -21.03
C CYS A 71 17.04 0.51 -21.38
N PHE A 72 16.47 -0.67 -21.59
CA PHE A 72 17.21 -1.92 -21.80
C PHE A 72 16.74 -2.72 -23.02
N PRO A 73 16.60 -2.08 -24.20
CA PRO A 73 16.03 -2.72 -25.39
C PRO A 73 16.88 -3.90 -25.92
N GLU A 74 18.20 -3.88 -25.69
CA GLU A 74 19.10 -4.91 -26.22
C GLU A 74 19.32 -6.08 -25.26
N THR A 75 19.06 -5.88 -23.96
CA THR A 75 19.23 -6.93 -22.94
C THR A 75 17.89 -7.36 -22.31
N LEU A 76 17.46 -6.71 -21.23
CA LEU A 76 16.33 -7.14 -20.41
C LEU A 76 15.03 -7.24 -21.20
N ALA A 77 14.74 -6.31 -22.11
CA ALA A 77 13.51 -6.32 -22.89
C ALA A 77 13.35 -7.58 -23.76
N ARG A 78 14.45 -8.29 -24.06
CA ARG A 78 14.43 -9.52 -24.88
C ARG A 78 14.21 -10.79 -24.07
N VAL A 79 14.47 -10.76 -22.77
CA VAL A 79 14.48 -11.95 -21.91
C VAL A 79 13.48 -11.88 -20.77
N LEU A 80 13.09 -10.68 -20.36
CA LEU A 80 12.18 -10.43 -19.25
C LEU A 80 10.83 -9.94 -19.78
N PRO A 81 9.81 -10.81 -19.87
CA PRO A 81 8.50 -10.42 -20.34
C PRO A 81 7.74 -9.59 -19.29
N ALA A 82 6.73 -8.85 -19.73
CA ALA A 82 5.97 -7.94 -18.86
C ALA A 82 5.24 -8.67 -17.72
N GLU A 83 4.80 -9.91 -17.95
CA GLU A 83 4.10 -10.75 -16.97
C GLU A 83 4.95 -11.22 -15.79
N ASP A 84 6.28 -11.19 -15.90
CA ASP A 84 7.19 -11.62 -14.84
C ASP A 84 7.38 -10.55 -13.75
N TRP A 85 6.84 -9.35 -13.97
CA TRP A 85 6.86 -8.27 -12.98
C TRP A 85 5.74 -8.43 -11.95
N VAL A 86 6.13 -8.50 -10.67
CA VAL A 86 5.22 -8.48 -9.53
C VAL A 86 5.24 -7.10 -8.88
N GLY A 87 4.11 -6.40 -8.95
CA GLY A 87 3.95 -5.08 -8.33
C GLY A 87 3.62 -5.13 -6.84
N TYR A 88 4.07 -4.10 -6.12
CA TYR A 88 3.84 -3.86 -4.69
C TYR A 88 3.29 -2.44 -4.49
N PRO A 89 2.23 -2.28 -3.67
CA PRO A 89 1.59 -0.98 -3.48
C PRO A 89 2.48 -0.06 -2.64
N GLN A 90 2.16 1.23 -2.64
CA GLN A 90 2.81 2.18 -1.74
C GLN A 90 2.43 1.85 -0.28
N LEU A 91 3.42 1.73 0.61
CA LEU A 91 3.17 1.54 2.04
C LEU A 91 3.18 2.89 2.75
N HIS A 92 2.14 3.16 3.54
CA HIS A 92 1.93 4.44 4.21
C HIS A 92 3.03 4.77 5.23
N VAL A 93 3.64 3.76 5.87
CA VAL A 93 4.77 3.89 6.79
C VAL A 93 5.51 2.54 6.81
N ASP A 94 6.80 2.52 6.50
CA ASP A 94 7.68 1.38 6.69
C ASP A 94 8.12 1.26 8.17
N VAL A 95 8.86 0.20 8.50
CA VAL A 95 9.34 -0.06 9.88
C VAL A 95 10.25 1.06 10.41
N HIS A 96 10.74 1.94 9.54
CA HIS A 96 11.63 3.06 9.86
C HIS A 96 10.95 4.42 9.82
N GLY A 97 9.62 4.47 9.65
CA GLY A 97 8.87 5.72 9.61
C GLY A 97 8.90 6.44 8.26
N LYS A 98 9.42 5.80 7.20
CA LYS A 98 9.46 6.35 5.83
C LYS A 98 8.33 5.76 5.00
N ARG A 99 7.77 6.53 4.08
CA ARG A 99 6.83 5.98 3.08
C ARG A 99 7.63 5.11 2.12
N ALA A 100 7.24 3.85 1.96
CA ALA A 100 7.82 3.02 0.91
C ALA A 100 7.05 3.28 -0.38
N ASP A 101 7.72 3.79 -1.40
CA ASP A 101 7.12 4.02 -2.72
C ASP A 101 6.66 2.69 -3.34
N LYS A 102 5.62 2.77 -4.17
CA LYS A 102 5.20 1.62 -4.98
C LYS A 102 6.38 1.14 -5.83
N CYS A 103 6.53 -0.17 -5.97
CA CYS A 103 7.64 -0.78 -6.68
C CYS A 103 7.18 -2.04 -7.40
N ALA A 104 8.01 -2.56 -8.29
CA ALA A 104 7.80 -3.86 -8.89
C ALA A 104 9.10 -4.66 -8.84
N VAL A 105 8.98 -5.98 -8.75
CA VAL A 105 10.12 -6.90 -8.68
C VAL A 105 9.95 -7.99 -9.72
N ALA A 106 11.05 -8.34 -10.39
CA ALA A 106 11.14 -9.47 -11.30
C ALA A 106 12.27 -10.41 -10.87
N TYR A 107 12.06 -11.71 -10.97
CA TYR A 107 13.08 -12.72 -10.69
C TYR A 107 13.81 -13.10 -11.97
N LEU A 108 15.14 -13.00 -11.99
CA LEU A 108 15.96 -13.27 -13.17
C LEU A 108 16.57 -14.69 -13.21
N GLY A 109 16.37 -15.49 -12.16
CA GLY A 109 17.09 -16.75 -11.99
C GLY A 109 18.29 -16.62 -11.04
N ASP A 110 18.82 -17.75 -10.58
CA ASP A 110 20.02 -17.86 -9.73
C ASP A 110 20.03 -16.98 -8.46
N GLY A 111 18.84 -16.64 -7.94
CA GLY A 111 18.71 -15.75 -6.79
C GLY A 111 18.85 -14.26 -7.11
N LEU A 112 18.94 -13.88 -8.40
CA LEU A 112 18.96 -12.48 -8.84
C LEU A 112 17.54 -11.93 -8.99
N PHE A 113 17.36 -10.69 -8.55
CA PHE A 113 16.10 -9.95 -8.69
C PHE A 113 16.37 -8.56 -9.27
N LEU A 114 15.45 -8.09 -10.10
CA LEU A 114 15.36 -6.68 -10.45
C LEU A 114 14.26 -6.02 -9.64
N ARG A 115 14.51 -4.81 -9.17
CA ARG A 115 13.53 -3.98 -8.49
C ARG A 115 13.43 -2.63 -9.18
N TYR A 116 12.23 -2.33 -9.64
CA TYR A 116 11.87 -1.03 -10.18
C TYR A 116 11.15 -0.19 -9.12
N ILE A 117 11.50 1.09 -8.99
CA ILE A 117 10.89 2.03 -8.05
C ILE A 117 10.66 3.36 -8.75
N SER A 118 9.44 3.89 -8.64
CA SER A 118 9.10 5.26 -9.07
C SER A 118 9.11 6.17 -7.85
N ARG A 119 10.23 6.88 -7.62
CA ARG A 119 10.41 7.76 -6.45
C ARG A 119 9.93 9.17 -6.74
N SER A 120 9.27 9.79 -5.76
CA SER A 120 9.00 11.23 -5.79
C SER A 120 10.29 11.99 -5.50
N ARG A 121 10.74 12.86 -6.42
CA ARG A 121 11.92 13.70 -6.18
C ARG A 121 11.50 14.93 -5.37
N HIS A 122 11.71 14.87 -4.05
CA HIS A 122 11.64 16.06 -3.20
C HIS A 122 12.99 16.80 -3.25
N ALA A 123 13.16 17.64 -4.26
CA ALA A 123 14.22 18.64 -4.28
C ALA A 123 13.73 19.90 -3.55
N ASP A 124 14.24 20.15 -2.33
CA ASP A 124 14.41 21.49 -1.74
C ASP A 124 13.25 22.51 -1.90
N GLY A 125 12.00 22.04 -1.81
CA GLY A 125 10.80 22.88 -1.79
C GLY A 125 10.18 23.19 -3.17
N TYR A 126 10.73 22.66 -4.26
CA TYR A 126 10.10 22.67 -5.58
C TYR A 126 9.86 21.23 -6.06
N PHE A 127 8.59 20.85 -6.09
CA PHE A 127 8.16 19.56 -6.63
C PHE A 127 8.23 19.63 -8.15
N ASP A 128 9.12 18.87 -8.78
CA ASP A 128 9.02 18.66 -10.23
C ASP A 128 9.54 17.28 -10.63
N GLY A 129 8.70 16.26 -10.40
CA GLY A 129 8.79 15.00 -11.13
C GLY A 129 8.94 13.73 -10.28
N TYR A 130 8.67 12.62 -10.98
CA TYR A 130 9.00 11.26 -10.55
C TYR A 130 10.28 10.83 -11.23
N VAL A 131 11.14 10.11 -10.50
CA VAL A 131 12.33 9.47 -11.05
C VAL A 131 12.14 7.97 -10.98
N ASP A 132 12.28 7.33 -12.12
CA ASP A 132 12.29 5.89 -12.27
C ASP A 132 13.70 5.36 -11.99
N VAL A 133 13.80 4.40 -11.07
CA VAL A 133 15.07 3.80 -10.63
C VAL A 133 14.98 2.29 -10.78
N MET A 134 16.02 1.68 -11.36
CA MET A 134 16.18 0.23 -11.41
C MET A 134 17.33 -0.21 -10.49
N GLU A 135 17.08 -1.25 -9.69
CA GLU A 135 18.06 -1.84 -8.78
C GLU A 135 18.22 -3.33 -9.13
N LEU A 136 19.46 -3.84 -9.20
CA LEU A 136 19.75 -5.27 -9.31
C LEU A 136 20.16 -5.80 -7.94
N ILE A 137 19.46 -6.82 -7.46
CA ILE A 137 19.70 -7.48 -6.19
C ILE A 137 20.30 -8.85 -6.51
N GLN A 138 21.54 -9.09 -6.08
CA GLN A 138 22.25 -10.34 -6.33
C GLN A 138 22.66 -11.03 -5.02
N PRO A 139 22.71 -12.37 -4.97
CA PRO A 139 23.17 -13.08 -3.78
C PRO A 139 24.69 -12.89 -3.58
N CYS A 140 25.11 -12.65 -2.32
CA CYS A 140 26.53 -12.67 -1.91
C CYS A 140 26.89 -14.04 -1.34
N ALA A 141 28.15 -14.44 -1.52
CA ALA A 141 28.71 -15.67 -0.95
C ALA A 141 28.60 -15.77 0.59
N CYS A 142 28.40 -14.64 1.29
CA CYS A 142 28.17 -14.62 2.73
C CYS A 142 26.72 -14.97 3.15
N GLY A 143 25.84 -15.29 2.19
CA GLY A 143 24.44 -15.64 2.43
C GLY A 143 23.46 -14.47 2.48
N ASN A 144 23.94 -13.24 2.23
CA ASN A 144 23.11 -12.03 2.15
C ASN A 144 22.95 -11.56 0.69
N TYR A 145 22.44 -10.35 0.46
CA TYR A 145 22.32 -9.73 -0.87
C TYR A 145 23.21 -8.49 -1.04
N ILE A 146 23.58 -8.22 -2.29
CA ILE A 146 24.20 -6.97 -2.74
C ILE A 146 23.19 -6.27 -3.64
N GLU A 147 22.98 -4.98 -3.40
CA GLU A 147 22.11 -4.12 -4.20
C GLU A 147 22.98 -3.22 -5.08
N HIS A 148 22.83 -3.35 -6.40
CA HIS A 148 23.37 -2.39 -7.37
C HIS A 148 22.29 -1.36 -7.66
N LEU A 149 22.53 -0.14 -7.22
CA LEU A 149 21.56 0.94 -7.30
C LEU A 149 21.70 1.68 -8.63
N ASP A 150 20.56 2.17 -9.14
CA ASP A 150 20.48 3.12 -10.25
C ASP A 150 21.12 2.61 -11.55
N ILE A 151 20.73 1.40 -11.96
CA ILE A 151 21.12 0.85 -13.25
C ILE A 151 20.27 1.56 -14.31
N THR A 152 20.89 2.36 -15.17
CA THR A 152 20.16 3.27 -16.06
C THR A 152 19.92 2.71 -17.46
N ASP A 153 20.75 1.79 -17.93
CA ASP A 153 20.79 1.32 -19.32
C ASP A 153 21.52 -0.03 -19.52
N ASP A 154 21.47 -0.55 -20.75
CA ASP A 154 22.12 -1.80 -21.18
C ASP A 154 23.63 -1.84 -20.88
N ASP A 155 24.34 -0.73 -20.98
CA ASP A 155 25.80 -0.65 -20.75
C ASP A 155 26.11 -0.78 -19.25
N ALA A 156 25.38 -0.04 -18.40
CA ALA A 156 25.50 -0.12 -16.95
C ALA A 156 25.19 -1.55 -16.44
N LEU A 157 24.12 -2.16 -16.96
CA LEU A 157 23.78 -3.54 -16.62
C LEU A 157 24.88 -4.53 -17.04
N SER A 158 25.43 -4.36 -18.25
CA SER A 158 26.48 -5.22 -18.78
C SER A 158 27.74 -5.16 -17.93
N LEU A 159 28.12 -3.97 -17.44
CA LEU A 159 29.25 -3.81 -16.52
C LEU A 159 29.02 -4.54 -15.19
N VAL A 160 27.84 -4.37 -14.60
CA VAL A 160 27.48 -5.03 -13.34
C VAL A 160 27.51 -6.56 -13.47
N LEU A 161 26.95 -7.10 -14.56
CA LEU A 161 26.93 -8.54 -14.81
C LEU A 161 28.31 -9.11 -15.16
N ALA A 162 29.15 -8.35 -15.87
CA ALA A 162 30.51 -8.77 -16.20
C ALA A 162 31.43 -8.77 -14.96
N ASP A 163 31.33 -7.76 -14.10
CA ASP A 163 32.10 -7.67 -12.85
C ASP A 163 31.63 -8.67 -11.77
N GLY A 164 30.36 -9.09 -11.85
CA GLY A 164 29.77 -10.11 -10.98
C GLY A 164 30.46 -11.47 -11.02
N ALA A 165 31.25 -11.76 -12.05
CA ALA A 165 32.04 -12.99 -12.12
C ALA A 165 33.23 -13.02 -11.13
N HIS A 166 33.72 -11.88 -10.62
CA HIS A 166 35.08 -11.80 -10.04
C HIS A 166 35.28 -11.06 -8.69
N SER A 167 34.26 -10.57 -7.97
CA SER A 167 34.49 -9.91 -6.67
C SER A 167 33.61 -10.40 -5.51
N ALA A 168 33.78 -11.68 -5.16
CA ALA A 168 33.24 -12.28 -3.93
C ALA A 168 34.00 -11.86 -2.65
N GLN A 169 34.25 -10.56 -2.48
CA GLN A 169 34.53 -9.99 -1.17
C GLN A 169 33.51 -8.88 -0.94
N CYS A 170 32.54 -9.16 -0.08
CA CYS A 170 31.54 -8.19 0.35
C CYS A 170 32.26 -7.07 1.12
N VAL A 171 32.65 -6.00 0.40
CA VAL A 171 33.57 -4.97 0.94
C VAL A 171 32.86 -4.03 1.91
N ASN A 172 31.54 -3.78 1.77
CA ASN A 172 30.72 -3.07 2.75
C ASN A 172 29.22 -3.27 2.45
N ALA A 173 28.42 -3.50 3.50
CA ALA A 173 26.95 -3.44 3.53
C ALA A 173 26.19 -4.43 2.61
N CYS A 174 26.23 -5.72 2.96
CA CYS A 174 25.13 -6.59 2.58
C CYS A 174 23.86 -6.22 3.34
N THR A 175 22.72 -6.17 2.66
CA THR A 175 21.42 -6.08 3.35
C THR A 175 21.20 -7.41 4.08
N PRO A 176 21.11 -7.43 5.44
CA PRO A 176 20.99 -8.68 6.17
C PRO A 176 19.72 -9.40 5.75
N THR A 177 19.87 -10.67 5.37
CA THR A 177 18.74 -11.54 5.06
C THR A 177 17.88 -11.81 6.28
N TYR A 178 16.57 -11.74 6.04
CA TYR A 178 15.47 -12.25 6.87
C TYR A 178 15.84 -13.45 7.77
N ASP A 179 15.58 -13.30 9.07
CA ASP A 179 15.74 -14.35 10.07
C ASP A 179 14.51 -15.29 10.05
N PRO A 180 14.67 -16.59 9.73
CA PRO A 180 13.56 -17.54 9.74
C PRO A 180 12.95 -17.75 11.15
N ALA A 181 13.65 -17.35 12.23
CA ALA A 181 13.13 -17.36 13.59
C ALA A 181 12.29 -16.11 13.94
N ASN A 182 12.32 -15.07 13.09
CA ASN A 182 11.54 -13.85 13.27
C ASN A 182 10.85 -13.46 11.95
N PRO A 183 9.76 -14.17 11.60
CA PRO A 183 9.03 -13.97 10.36
C PRO A 183 8.15 -12.71 10.44
N ARG A 184 8.76 -11.53 10.48
CA ARG A 184 8.03 -10.32 10.07
C ARG A 184 8.25 -10.19 8.57
N PRO A 185 7.17 -10.30 7.76
CA PRO A 185 7.30 -9.98 6.36
C PRO A 185 7.53 -8.47 6.27
N TRP A 186 8.32 -8.08 5.28
CA TRP A 186 8.19 -6.79 4.62
C TRP A 186 6.74 -6.33 4.57
#